data_AF-A0A7V3VDJ5-F1
#
_entry.id   AF-A0A7V3VDJ5-F1
#
_cell.length_a   1.000
_cell.length_b   1.000
_cell.length_c   1.000
_cell.angle_alpha   90.00
_cell.angle_beta   90.00
_cell.angle_gamma   90.00
#
_symmetry.space_group_name_H-M   'P 1'
#
loop_
_entity.id
_entity.type
_entity.pdbx_description
1 polymer ?
#
loop_
_entity_poly.entity_id
_entity_poly.type
_entity_poly.pdbx_seq_one_letter_code
_entity_poly.pdbx_strand_id
1 'polypeptide(L)'
;LGEFDSYLKKKNIKHVFIYPRCPKINAYIERQNRTLQDEFVDTNEDLILTSVDEFNKKLIDYLLWYNCQRPHKSLNNLSPIDFIIKHCLKNYPKECKMYVTYTNS
;
A
#
# COMPACT_ATOMS: atom_id res chain seq x y z
N LEU A 1 14.27 13.45 14.30
CA LEU A 1 12.87 13.12 13.95
C LEU A 1 12.09 14.42 13.99
N GLY A 2 11.52 14.84 12.85
CA GLY A 2 10.93 16.18 12.67
C GLY A 2 9.44 16.25 13.01
N GLU A 3 8.73 17.19 12.37
CA GLU A 3 7.30 17.47 12.58
C GLU A 3 6.41 16.23 12.46
N PHE A 4 6.71 15.32 11.52
CA PHE A 4 5.97 14.09 11.31
C PHE A 4 5.95 13.17 12.55
N ASP A 5 7.09 13.01 13.23
CA ASP A 5 7.17 12.15 14.42
C ASP A 5 6.38 12.72 15.61
N SER A 6 6.41 14.06 15.75
CA SER A 6 5.60 14.77 16.74
C SER A 6 4.09 14.59 16.49
N TYR A 7 3.67 14.63 15.22
CA TYR A 7 2.28 14.37 14.85
C TYR A 7 1.84 12.94 15.18
N LEU A 8 2.66 11.94 14.83
CA LEU A 8 2.37 10.53 15.13
C LEU A 8 2.27 10.28 16.63
N LYS A 9 3.18 10.83 17.42
CA LYS A 9 3.12 10.78 18.90
C LYS A 9 1.84 11.39 19.44
N LYS A 10 1.44 12.57 18.95
CA LYS A 10 0.18 13.23 19.35
C LYS A 10 -1.05 12.38 19.02
N LYS A 11 -1.01 11.65 17.89
CA LYS A 11 -2.09 10.75 17.47
C LYS A 11 -2.00 9.34 18.06
N ASN A 12 -1.01 9.07 18.92
CA ASN A 12 -0.73 7.75 19.49
C ASN A 12 -0.54 6.66 18.42
N ILE A 13 0.08 7.01 17.29
CA ILE A 13 0.39 6.10 16.19
C ILE A 13 1.85 5.68 16.32
N LYS A 14 2.10 4.37 16.38
CA LYS A 14 3.45 3.82 16.43
C LYS A 14 4.15 3.98 15.07
N HIS A 15 5.24 4.74 15.04
CA HIS A 15 6.12 4.84 13.88
C HIS A 15 7.06 3.63 13.84
N VAL A 16 7.07 2.88 12.74
CA VAL A 16 7.93 1.70 12.55
C VAL A 16 8.84 1.91 11.34
N PHE A 17 10.14 1.76 11.55
CA PHE A 17 11.13 1.78 10.48
C PHE A 17 11.42 0.36 9.98
N ILE A 18 11.78 0.26 8.71
CA ILE A 18 12.35 -0.98 8.19
C ILE A 18 13.72 -1.25 8.81
N TYR A 19 14.10 -2.52 8.86
CA TYR A 19 15.43 -2.90 9.29
C TYR A 19 16.50 -2.36 8.32
N PRO A 20 17.65 -1.88 8.83
CA PRO A 20 18.76 -1.46 7.99
C PRO A 20 19.17 -2.58 7.02
N ARG A 21 19.42 -2.22 5.75
CA ARG A 21 19.85 -3.15 4.68
C ARG A 21 18.84 -4.26 4.32
N CYS A 22 17.55 -4.07 4.62
CA CYS A 22 16.49 -4.99 4.24
C CYS A 22 15.50 -4.38 3.21
N PRO A 23 15.95 -4.05 1.98
CA PRO A 23 15.10 -3.38 0.99
C PRO A 23 13.90 -4.24 0.55
N LYS A 24 14.03 -5.58 0.61
CA LYS A 24 12.97 -6.52 0.26
C LYS A 24 11.68 -6.34 1.07
N ILE A 25 11.76 -5.75 2.27
CA ILE A 25 10.59 -5.49 3.12
C ILE A 25 9.63 -4.50 2.45
N ASN A 26 10.16 -3.50 1.73
CA ASN A 26 9.36 -2.49 1.04
C ASN A 26 9.04 -2.84 -0.41
N ALA A 27 9.60 -3.92 -0.97
CA ALA A 27 9.46 -4.25 -2.38
C ALA A 27 7.99 -4.34 -2.86
N TYR A 28 7.08 -4.81 -2.01
CA TYR A 28 5.65 -4.85 -2.34
C TYR A 28 5.02 -3.45 -2.42
N ILE A 29 5.36 -2.57 -1.48
CA ILE A 29 4.89 -1.18 -1.46
C ILE A 29 5.49 -0.40 -2.64
N GLU A 30 6.78 -0.57 -2.91
CA GLU A 30 7.46 0.05 -4.04
C GLU A 30 6.82 -0.38 -5.37
N ARG A 31 6.51 -1.66 -5.53
CA ARG A 31 5.82 -2.17 -6.73
C ARG A 31 4.41 -1.60 -6.87
N GLN A 32 3.68 -1.44 -5.78
CA GLN A 32 2.36 -0.81 -5.80
C GLN A 32 2.46 0.67 -6.20
N ASN A 33 3.40 1.42 -5.61
CA ASN A 33 3.63 2.82 -5.96
C ASN A 33 4.04 2.98 -7.43
N ARG A 34 4.90 2.09 -7.94
CA ARG A 34 5.22 2.07 -9.38
C ARG A 34 3.99 1.80 -10.24
N THR A 35 3.14 0.85 -9.85
CA THR A 35 1.91 0.56 -10.60
C THR A 35 0.97 1.78 -10.60
N LEU A 36 0.85 2.49 -9.47
CA LEU A 36 0.09 3.74 -9.39
C LEU A 36 0.69 4.83 -10.28
N GLN A 37 2.02 4.95 -10.30
CA GLN A 37 2.72 5.92 -11.15
C GLN A 37 2.44 5.64 -12.63
N ASP A 38 2.78 4.42 -13.07
CA ASP A 38 2.70 3.98 -14.46
C ASP A 38 1.23 3.99 -14.98
N GLU A 39 0.25 3.57 -14.17
CA GLU A 39 -1.14 3.42 -14.60
C GLU A 39 -1.98 4.71 -14.42
N PHE A 40 -1.64 5.58 -13.46
CA PHE A 40 -2.45 6.76 -13.13
C PHE A 40 -1.67 8.06 -13.25
N VAL A 41 -0.57 8.22 -12.52
CA VAL A 41 0.10 9.52 -12.39
C VAL A 41 0.66 10.00 -13.72
N ASP A 42 1.38 9.13 -14.44
CA ASP A 42 2.00 9.48 -15.73
C ASP A 42 0.96 9.86 -16.79
N THR A 43 -0.24 9.26 -16.74
CA THR A 43 -1.32 9.57 -17.68
C THR A 43 -2.07 10.86 -17.31
N ASN A 44 -1.98 11.29 -16.05
CA ASN A 44 -2.71 12.45 -15.51
C ASN A 44 -1.76 13.60 -15.11
N GLU A 45 -0.52 13.61 -15.59
CA GLU A 45 0.50 14.60 -15.23
C GLU A 45 0.02 16.04 -15.51
N ASP A 46 -0.68 16.26 -16.62
CA ASP A 46 -1.26 17.56 -16.99
C ASP A 46 -2.20 18.12 -15.91
N LEU A 47 -2.94 17.24 -15.22
CA LEU A 47 -3.88 17.62 -14.16
C LEU A 47 -3.17 18.07 -12.90
N ILE A 48 -1.95 17.57 -12.64
CA ILE A 48 -1.14 18.01 -11.50
C ILE A 48 -0.78 19.48 -11.66
N LEU A 49 -0.46 19.91 -12.89
CA LEU A 49 -0.07 21.27 -13.21
C LEU A 49 -1.25 22.23 -13.28
N THR A 50 -2.43 21.74 -13.67
CA THR A 50 -3.63 22.58 -13.89
C THR A 50 -4.60 22.60 -12.72
N SER A 51 -4.88 21.46 -12.08
CA SER A 51 -5.85 21.35 -10.99
C SER A 51 -5.57 20.14 -10.10
N VAL A 52 -4.88 20.39 -8.98
CA VAL A 52 -4.62 19.39 -7.94
C VAL A 52 -5.93 18.81 -7.37
N ASP A 53 -6.99 19.61 -7.29
CA ASP A 53 -8.29 19.15 -6.80
C ASP A 53 -8.93 18.13 -7.74
N GLU A 54 -8.81 18.31 -9.05
CA GLU A 54 -9.32 17.36 -10.03
C GLU A 54 -8.45 16.09 -10.07
N PHE A 55 -7.13 16.24 -9.97
CA PHE A 55 -6.21 15.12 -9.83
C PHE A 55 -6.57 14.24 -8.63
N ASN A 56 -6.81 14.85 -7.46
CA ASN A 56 -7.18 14.14 -6.24
C ASN A 56 -8.51 13.37 -6.39
N LYS A 57 -9.52 13.94 -7.06
CA LYS A 57 -10.80 13.25 -7.31
C LYS A 57 -10.59 12.00 -8.17
N LYS A 58 -9.89 12.13 -9.29
CA LYS A 58 -9.60 11.00 -10.18
C LYS A 58 -8.72 9.95 -9.50
N LEU A 59 -7.79 10.38 -8.65
CA LEU A 59 -6.95 9.47 -7.87
C LEU A 59 -7.78 8.63 -6.91
N ILE A 60 -8.77 9.24 -6.22
CA ILE A 60 -9.70 8.51 -5.35
C ILE A 60 -10.47 7.47 -6.14
N ASP A 61 -11.00 7.83 -7.32
CA ASP A 61 -11.74 6.89 -8.18
C ASP A 61 -10.87 5.70 -8.61
N TYR A 62 -9.63 5.98 -9.03
CA TYR A 62 -8.65 4.95 -9.35
C TYR A 62 -8.36 4.03 -8.16
N LEU A 63 -8.12 4.59 -6.97
CA LEU A 63 -7.85 3.81 -5.76
C LEU A 63 -9.04 2.95 -5.35
N LEU A 64 -10.27 3.46 -5.51
CA LEU A 64 -11.48 2.71 -5.23
C LEU A 64 -11.60 1.51 -6.19
N TRP A 65 -11.39 1.73 -7.49
CA TRP A 65 -11.38 0.65 -8.48
C TRP A 65 -10.28 -0.38 -8.18
N TYR A 66 -9.04 0.08 -7.93
CA TYR A 66 -7.91 -0.80 -7.65
C TYR A 66 -8.15 -1.69 -6.43
N ASN A 67 -8.68 -1.11 -5.34
CA ASN A 67 -8.86 -1.85 -4.08
C ASN A 67 -10.14 -2.70 -4.03
N CYS A 68 -11.21 -2.29 -4.70
CA CYS A 68 -12.51 -2.95 -4.61
C CYS A 68 -12.85 -3.86 -5.79
N GLN A 69 -12.27 -3.61 -6.98
CA GLN A 69 -12.75 -4.25 -8.22
C GLN A 69 -11.65 -4.94 -9.02
N ARG A 70 -10.41 -4.45 -8.96
CA ARG A 70 -9.32 -5.00 -9.78
C ARG A 70 -9.04 -6.47 -9.42
N PRO A 71 -9.11 -7.40 -10.38
CA PRO A 71 -8.75 -8.79 -10.13
C PRO A 71 -7.21 -8.94 -10.11
N HIS A 72 -6.67 -9.49 -9.03
CA HIS A 72 -5.24 -9.81 -8.93
C HIS A 72 -4.99 -11.31 -9.10
N LYS A 73 -4.23 -11.68 -10.13
CA LYS A 73 -3.88 -13.09 -10.40
C LYS A 73 -3.21 -13.78 -9.21
N SER A 74 -2.33 -13.07 -8.50
CA SER A 74 -1.67 -13.56 -7.28
C SER A 74 -2.63 -13.79 -6.10
N LEU A 75 -3.81 -13.18 -6.14
CA LEU A 75 -4.87 -13.32 -5.12
C LEU A 75 -6.02 -14.20 -5.62
N ASN A 76 -5.75 -15.13 -6.56
CA ASN A 76 -6.77 -15.98 -7.17
C ASN A 76 -7.92 -15.17 -7.79
N ASN A 77 -7.58 -14.06 -8.45
CA ASN A 77 -8.49 -13.10 -9.07
C ASN A 77 -9.44 -12.35 -8.12
N LEU A 78 -9.13 -12.33 -6.81
CA LEU A 78 -9.83 -11.47 -5.86
C LEU A 78 -9.29 -10.04 -5.92
N SER A 79 -10.16 -9.08 -5.56
CA SER A 79 -9.72 -7.72 -5.25
C SER A 79 -8.95 -7.69 -3.91
N PRO A 80 -8.12 -6.66 -3.66
CA PRO A 80 -7.43 -6.52 -2.38
C PRO A 80 -8.38 -6.56 -1.18
N ILE A 81 -9.52 -5.88 -1.25
CA ILE A 81 -10.52 -5.85 -0.17
C ILE A 81 -11.18 -7.23 0.00
N ASP A 82 -11.56 -7.90 -1.08
CA ASP A 82 -12.16 -9.23 -0.98
C ASP A 82 -11.19 -10.23 -0.36
N PHE A 83 -9.91 -10.14 -0.72
CA PHE A 83 -8.87 -10.96 -0.13
C PHE A 83 -8.74 -10.69 1.39
N ILE A 84 -8.72 -9.42 1.80
CA ILE A 84 -8.67 -9.05 3.23
C ILE A 84 -9.87 -9.59 3.98
N ILE A 85 -11.09 -9.40 3.45
CA ILE A 85 -12.33 -9.87 4.09
C ILE A 85 -12.34 -11.40 4.20
N LYS A 86 -11.92 -12.10 3.14
CA LYS A 86 -11.96 -13.56 3.09
C LYS A 86 -10.89 -14.21 3.97
N HIS A 87 -9.69 -13.65 4.00
CA HIS A 87 -8.52 -14.30 4.60
C HIS A 87 -8.04 -13.61 5.87
N CYS A 88 -7.86 -12.29 5.85
CA CYS A 88 -7.28 -11.56 6.98
C CYS A 88 -8.29 -11.39 8.12
N LEU A 89 -9.53 -11.00 7.84
CA LEU A 89 -10.53 -10.79 8.90
C LEU A 89 -11.01 -12.11 9.54
N LYS A 90 -11.06 -13.20 8.76
CA LYS A 90 -11.49 -14.51 9.26
C LYS A 90 -10.39 -15.27 10.01
N ASN A 91 -9.14 -15.15 9.56
CA ASN A 91 -8.00 -15.88 10.11
C ASN A 91 -6.85 -14.92 10.41
N TYR A 92 -7.10 -13.84 11.16
CA TYR A 92 -6.08 -12.86 11.49
C TYR A 92 -4.93 -13.59 12.21
N PRO A 93 -3.73 -13.70 11.61
CA PRO A 93 -2.62 -14.28 12.35
C PRO A 93 -2.35 -13.34 13.53
N LYS A 94 -2.42 -13.88 14.75
CA LYS A 94 -2.17 -13.12 15.98
C LYS A 94 -0.80 -12.43 15.98
N GLU A 95 0.10 -12.90 15.12
CA GLU A 95 1.45 -12.36 14.97
C GLU A 95 1.79 -12.14 13.49
N CYS A 96 2.28 -10.94 13.18
CA CYS A 96 2.92 -10.66 11.90
C CYS A 96 4.20 -11.49 11.82
N LYS A 97 4.43 -12.26 10.75
CA LYS A 97 5.68 -13.00 10.55
C LYS A 97 6.83 -12.00 10.43
N MET A 98 7.44 -11.69 11.56
CA MET A 98 8.40 -10.61 11.73
C MET A 98 9.75 -10.93 11.10
N TYR A 99 10.01 -12.21 10.79
CA TYR A 99 11.25 -12.70 10.20
C TYR A 99 11.00 -13.21 8.79
N VAL A 100 11.79 -12.72 7.84
CA VAL A 100 11.93 -13.31 6.51
C VAL A 100 12.90 -14.49 6.66
N THR A 101 12.41 -15.70 6.38
CA THR A 101 13.10 -16.99 6.33
C THR A 101 13.31 -17.76 7.64
N TYR A 102 12.71 -18.96 7.68
CA TYR A 102 13.38 -20.15 8.21
C TYR A 102 13.37 -21.15 7.05
N THR A 103 14.42 -21.13 6.23
CA THR A 103 14.70 -22.26 5.34
C THR A 103 15.44 -23.29 6.18
N ASN A 104 14.79 -24.41 6.49
CA ASN A 104 15.52 -25.56 7.01
C ASN A 104 16.43 -26.07 5.89
N SER A 105 17.74 -26.04 6.16
CA SER A 105 18.71 -26.90 5.48
C SER A 105 18.41 -28.36 5.76
#